data_AF-A0A7S0WTG8-F1
#
_entry.id   AF-A0A7S0WTG8-F1
#
_cell.length_a   1.000
_cell.length_b   1.000
_cell.length_c   1.000
_cell.angle_alpha   90.00
_cell.angle_beta   90.00
_cell.angle_gamma   90.00
#
_symmetry.space_group_name_H-M   'P 1'
#
loop_
_entity.id
_entity.type
_entity.pdbx_description
1 polymer ?
#
loop_
_entity_poly.entity_id
_entity_poly.type
_entity_poly.pdbx_seq_one_letter_code
_entity_poly.pdbx_strand_id
1 'polypeptide(L)'
;MSAKDSPPCATRVIEGALRGLATGTLWGVFMGNYEGSKLGLEGAQRASHTGHLALRSAAMFGGFLGVYNGVFCVSESVRHPYGRWANAAVSGATAGALFGAHTRSPR
;
A
#
# COMPACT_ATOMS: atom_id res chain seq x y z
N MET A 1 -13.34 -3.50 29.32
CA MET A 1 -14.05 -3.10 28.09
C MET A 1 -14.12 -4.32 27.19
N SER A 2 -15.35 -4.74 26.87
CA SER A 2 -15.68 -6.04 26.30
C SER A 2 -15.04 -6.29 24.92
N ALA A 3 -14.68 -7.54 24.65
CA ALA A 3 -14.02 -8.03 23.43
C ALA A 3 -14.85 -7.90 22.13
N LYS A 4 -15.85 -7.00 22.08
CA LYS A 4 -16.80 -6.81 20.98
C LYS A 4 -16.79 -5.39 20.37
N ASP A 5 -15.95 -4.49 20.87
CA ASP A 5 -15.83 -3.08 20.41
C ASP A 5 -14.51 -2.78 19.67
N SER A 6 -13.77 -3.80 19.21
CA SER A 6 -12.68 -3.58 18.26
C SER A 6 -13.25 -3.55 16.84
N PRO A 7 -12.94 -2.53 16.00
CA PRO A 7 -13.44 -2.48 14.64
C PRO A 7 -13.06 -3.76 13.90
N PRO A 8 -13.95 -4.33 13.07
CA PRO A 8 -13.67 -5.60 12.41
C PRO A 8 -12.39 -5.47 11.58
N CYS A 9 -11.61 -6.55 11.46
CA CYS A 9 -10.35 -6.55 10.70
C CYS A 9 -10.54 -5.98 9.28
N ALA A 10 -11.71 -6.21 8.67
CA ALA A 10 -12.11 -5.64 7.39
C ALA A 10 -12.07 -4.10 7.38
N THR A 11 -12.55 -3.44 8.42
CA THR A 11 -12.49 -1.97 8.53
C THR A 11 -11.05 -1.48 8.60
N ARG A 12 -10.19 -2.14 9.39
CA ARG A 12 -8.76 -1.79 9.47
C ARG A 12 -8.03 -1.98 8.13
N VAL A 13 -8.36 -3.04 7.40
CA VAL A 13 -7.83 -3.29 6.05
C VAL A 13 -8.26 -2.19 5.09
N ILE A 14 -9.55 -1.84 5.06
CA ILE A 14 -10.08 -0.79 4.19
C ILE A 14 -9.48 0.57 4.55
N GLU A 15 -9.37 0.90 5.83
CA GLU A 15 -8.77 2.14 6.28
C GLU A 15 -7.29 2.23 5.89
N GLY A 16 -6.54 1.13 6.08
CA GLY A 16 -5.15 1.02 5.63
C GLY A 16 -5.02 1.18 4.13
N ALA A 17 -5.87 0.50 3.35
CA ALA A 17 -5.89 0.59 1.90
C ALA A 17 -6.23 2.00 1.43
N LEU A 18 -7.23 2.67 2.00
CA LEU A 18 -7.60 4.05 1.66
C LEU A 18 -6.46 5.04 1.93
N ARG A 19 -5.79 4.91 3.08
CA ARG A 19 -4.61 5.72 3.39
C ARG A 19 -3.49 5.46 2.38
N GLY A 20 -3.23 4.20 2.05
CA GLY A 20 -2.24 3.82 1.05
C GLY A 20 -2.57 4.31 -0.36
N LEU A 21 -3.84 4.26 -0.75
CA LEU A 21 -4.32 4.81 -2.02
C LEU A 21 -4.08 6.32 -2.07
N ALA A 22 -4.48 7.06 -1.03
CA ALA A 22 -4.28 8.50 -0.98
C ALA A 22 -2.81 8.91 -1.01
N THR A 23 -1.95 8.23 -0.24
CA THR A 23 -0.50 8.48 -0.27
C THR A 23 0.11 8.11 -1.62
N GLY A 24 -0.29 6.97 -2.19
CA GLY A 24 0.22 6.48 -3.47
C GLY A 24 -0.23 7.32 -4.66
N THR A 25 -1.47 7.83 -4.67
CA THR A 25 -1.93 8.77 -5.70
C THR A 25 -1.16 10.08 -5.60
N LEU A 26 -1.03 10.66 -4.39
CA LEU A 26 -0.29 11.91 -4.19
C LEU A 26 1.17 11.77 -4.66
N TRP A 27 1.83 10.67 -4.26
CA TRP A 27 3.18 10.36 -4.66
C TRP A 27 3.32 10.19 -6.18
N GLY A 28 2.44 9.39 -6.80
CA GLY A 28 2.51 9.13 -8.23
C GLY A 28 2.13 10.33 -9.10
N VAL A 29 1.25 11.21 -8.62
CA VAL A 29 0.97 12.49 -9.29
C VAL A 29 2.18 13.42 -9.18
N PHE A 30 2.82 13.51 -8.02
CA PHE A 30 4.01 14.34 -7.83
C PHE A 30 5.17 13.87 -8.70
N MET A 31 5.49 12.57 -8.63
CA MET A 31 6.56 11.97 -9.43
C MET A 31 6.23 11.99 -10.92
N GLY A 32 5.00 11.69 -11.32
CA GLY A 32 4.58 11.69 -12.72
C GLY A 32 4.65 13.08 -13.35
N ASN A 33 4.34 14.12 -12.58
CA ASN A 33 4.54 15.50 -13.02
C ASN A 33 6.02 15.88 -13.12
N TYR A 34 6.83 15.46 -12.14
CA TYR A 34 8.27 15.72 -12.14
C TYR A 34 8.97 15.05 -13.32
N GLU A 35 8.70 13.76 -13.56
CA GLU A 35 9.23 13.00 -14.69
C GLU A 35 8.68 13.51 -16.02
N GLY A 36 7.38 13.78 -16.10
CA GLY A 36 6.77 14.36 -17.31
C GLY A 36 7.38 15.72 -17.69
N SER A 37 7.70 16.56 -16.70
CA SER A 37 8.44 17.81 -16.91
C SER A 37 9.88 17.56 -17.37
N LYS A 38 10.56 16.52 -16.88
CA LYS A 38 11.94 16.16 -17.29
C LYS A 38 12.00 15.58 -18.71
N LEU A 39 11.00 14.78 -19.07
CA LEU A 39 10.91 14.10 -20.36
C LEU A 39 10.34 15.00 -21.47
N GLY A 40 9.89 16.22 -21.14
CA GLY A 40 9.30 17.16 -22.10
C GLY A 40 7.93 16.72 -22.63
N LEU A 41 7.19 15.88 -21.88
CA LEU A 41 5.86 15.45 -22.30
C LEU A 41 4.87 16.61 -22.13
N GLU A 42 4.14 16.90 -23.20
CA GLU A 42 3.09 17.93 -23.21
C GLU A 42 1.68 17.32 -23.31
N GLY A 43 0.70 18.08 -22.81
CA GLY A 43 -0.73 17.80 -22.96
C GLY A 43 -1.16 16.39 -22.54
N ALA A 44 -1.81 15.68 -23.47
CA ALA A 44 -2.44 14.38 -23.21
C ALA A 44 -1.44 13.27 -22.84
N GLN A 45 -0.22 13.31 -23.37
CA GLN A 45 0.79 12.30 -23.05
C GLN A 45 1.29 12.44 -21.61
N ARG A 46 1.43 13.69 -21.12
CA ARG A 46 1.77 13.95 -19.72
C ARG A 46 0.67 13.49 -18.78
N ALA A 47 -0.59 13.74 -19.14
CA ALA A 47 -1.75 13.33 -18.36
C ALA A 47 -1.87 11.78 -18.29
N SER A 48 -1.68 11.08 -19.41
CA SER A 48 -1.71 9.61 -19.41
C SER A 48 -0.55 9.01 -18.62
N HIS A 49 0.65 9.56 -18.76
CA HIS A 49 1.84 9.09 -18.05
C HIS A 49 1.69 9.30 -16.54
N THR A 50 1.28 10.50 -16.12
CA THR A 50 1.03 10.83 -14.71
C THR A 50 -0.12 9.99 -14.14
N GLY A 51 -1.20 9.81 -14.89
CA GLY A 51 -2.34 8.99 -14.48
C GLY A 51 -1.96 7.52 -14.32
N HIS A 52 -1.18 6.96 -15.24
CA HIS A 52 -0.68 5.60 -15.14
C HIS A 52 0.26 5.42 -13.93
N LEU A 53 1.16 6.37 -13.69
CA LEU A 53 2.09 6.34 -12.56
C LEU A 53 1.36 6.51 -11.22
N ALA A 54 0.37 7.40 -11.16
CA ALA A 54 -0.51 7.59 -10.01
C ALA A 54 -1.31 6.33 -9.70
N LEU A 55 -1.93 5.71 -10.71
CA LEU A 55 -2.70 4.49 -10.53
C LEU A 55 -1.83 3.33 -10.05
N ARG A 56 -0.65 3.16 -10.67
CA ARG A 56 0.32 2.12 -10.28
C ARG A 56 0.81 2.31 -8.85
N SER A 57 1.17 3.54 -8.50
CA SER A 57 1.63 3.88 -7.14
C SER A 57 0.52 3.68 -6.12
N ALA A 58 -0.70 4.15 -6.40
CA ALA A 58 -1.88 3.95 -5.56
C ALA A 58 -2.15 2.46 -5.33
N ALA A 59 -2.15 1.64 -6.40
CA ALA A 59 -2.36 0.20 -6.28
C ALA A 59 -1.30 -0.48 -5.41
N MET A 60 -0.02 -0.10 -5.56
CA MET A 60 1.07 -0.64 -4.74
C MET A 60 0.94 -0.25 -3.27
N PHE A 61 0.82 1.05 -2.97
CA PHE A 61 0.75 1.54 -1.59
C PHE A 61 -0.56 1.12 -0.91
N GLY A 62 -1.68 1.19 -1.61
CA GLY A 62 -2.99 0.74 -1.13
C GLY A 62 -3.01 -0.76 -0.86
N GLY A 63 -2.49 -1.56 -1.78
CA GLY A 63 -2.35 -3.00 -1.60
C GLY A 63 -1.42 -3.36 -0.44
N PHE A 64 -0.27 -2.71 -0.35
CA PHE A 64 0.72 -2.95 0.71
C PHE A 64 0.14 -2.65 2.11
N LEU A 65 -0.46 -1.48 2.30
CA LEU A 65 -1.07 -1.09 3.57
C LEU A 65 -2.32 -1.92 3.90
N GLY A 66 -3.09 -2.32 2.89
CA GLY A 66 -4.22 -3.23 3.07
C GLY A 66 -3.78 -4.60 3.57
N VAL A 67 -2.80 -5.23 2.91
CA VAL A 67 -2.25 -6.54 3.29
C VAL A 67 -1.54 -6.46 4.65
N TYR A 68 -0.77 -5.40 4.90
CA TYR A 68 -0.13 -5.16 6.19
C TYR A 68 -1.15 -5.17 7.33
N ASN A 69 -2.22 -4.37 7.23
CA ASN A 69 -3.25 -4.30 8.27
C ASN A 69 -4.04 -5.60 8.40
N GLY A 70 -4.26 -6.32 7.29
CA GLY A 70 -4.93 -7.62 7.29
C GLY A 70 -4.11 -8.68 8.02
N VAL A 71 -2.84 -8.84 7.65
CA VAL A 71 -1.92 -9.80 8.29
C VAL A 71 -1.66 -9.42 9.74
N PHE A 72 -1.57 -8.12 10.05
CA PHE A 72 -1.45 -7.65 11.43
C PHE A 72 -2.67 -8.03 12.28
N CYS A 73 -3.89 -7.88 11.74
CA CYS A 73 -5.10 -8.26 12.46
C CYS A 73 -5.25 -9.78 12.61
N VAL A 74 -4.89 -10.56 11.58
CA VAL A 74 -4.90 -12.03 11.63
C VAL A 74 -3.84 -12.56 12.60
N SER A 75 -2.65 -11.97 12.62
CA SER A 75 -1.61 -12.36 13.58
C SER A 75 -2.00 -12.00 15.02
N GLU A 76 -2.69 -10.88 15.23
CA GLU A 76 -3.26 -10.50 16.53
C GLU A 76 -4.38 -11.47 16.98
N SER A 77 -5.19 -12.00 16.06
CA SER A 77 -6.28 -12.93 16.40
C SER A 77 -5.81 -14.38 16.58
N VAL A 78 -4.74 -14.82 15.90
CA VAL A 78 -4.20 -16.19 15.99
C VAL A 78 -3.13 -16.33 17.08
N ARG A 79 -2.38 -15.26 17.41
CA ARG A 79 -1.35 -15.26 18.46
C ARG A 79 -1.62 -14.16 19.49
N HIS A 80 -2.05 -14.56 20.70
CA HIS A 80 -1.95 -13.75 21.91
C HIS A 80 -0.46 -13.34 22.18
N PRO A 81 -0.20 -12.28 22.96
CA PRO A 81 0.56 -11.07 22.62
C PRO A 81 2.09 -11.21 22.65
N TYR A 82 2.67 -12.18 21.95
CA TYR A 82 4.14 -12.22 21.81
C TYR A 82 4.63 -11.25 20.73
N GLY A 83 5.02 -10.06 21.19
CA GLY A 83 5.79 -9.05 20.45
C GLY A 83 5.00 -8.30 19.38
N ARG A 84 4.45 -7.13 19.72
CA ARG A 84 3.86 -6.19 18.74
C ARG A 84 4.81 -5.90 17.55
N TRP A 85 6.11 -5.90 17.83
CA TRP A 85 7.17 -5.75 16.82
C TRP A 85 7.28 -6.97 15.87
N ALA A 86 7.05 -8.19 16.36
CA ALA A 86 7.12 -9.41 15.56
C ALA A 86 5.92 -9.51 14.62
N ASN A 87 4.71 -9.16 15.08
CA ASN A 87 3.53 -9.08 14.22
C ASN A 87 3.70 -8.04 13.12
N ALA A 88 4.29 -6.87 13.46
CA ALA A 88 4.64 -5.85 12.48
C ALA A 88 5.71 -6.31 11.47
N ALA A 89 6.72 -7.07 11.93
CA ALA A 89 7.75 -7.62 11.07
C ALA A 89 7.18 -8.66 10.10
N VAL A 90 6.31 -9.57 10.58
CA VAL A 90 5.68 -10.60 9.76
C VAL A 90 4.71 -9.98 8.74
N SER A 91 3.87 -9.02 9.16
CA SER A 91 2.95 -8.34 8.24
C SER A 91 3.71 -7.52 7.19
N GLY A 92 4.77 -6.82 7.60
CA GLY A 92 5.66 -6.08 6.69
C GLY A 92 6.38 -7.01 5.70
N ALA A 93 6.93 -8.12 6.17
CA ALA A 93 7.58 -9.12 5.32
C ALA A 93 6.59 -9.77 4.34
N THR A 94 5.38 -10.08 4.79
CA THR A 94 4.34 -10.68 3.93
C THR A 94 3.87 -9.71 2.85
N ALA A 95 3.58 -8.46 3.23
CA ALA A 95 3.21 -7.42 2.27
C ALA A 95 4.37 -7.14 1.31
N GLY A 96 5.60 -7.02 1.81
CA GLY A 96 6.80 -6.81 1.00
C GLY A 96 7.07 -7.96 0.03
N ALA A 97 6.89 -9.21 0.45
CA ALA A 97 7.04 -10.37 -0.42
C ALA A 97 5.98 -10.40 -1.53
N LEU A 98 4.73 -10.08 -1.21
CA LEU A 98 3.64 -10.08 -2.18
C LEU A 98 3.89 -9.07 -3.31
N PHE A 99 4.28 -7.84 -2.97
CA PHE A 99 4.48 -6.78 -3.96
C PHE A 99 5.89 -6.81 -4.57
N GLY A 100 6.91 -7.27 -3.83
CA GLY A 100 8.28 -7.43 -4.31
C GLY A 100 8.46 -8.62 -5.27
N ALA A 101 7.67 -9.69 -5.12
CA ALA A 101 7.64 -10.78 -6.09
C ALA A 101 7.09 -10.34 -7.45
N HIS A 102 6.24 -9.30 -7.46
CA HIS A 102 5.62 -8.79 -8.67
C HIS A 102 6.51 -7.77 -9.42
N THR A 103 7.50 -7.18 -8.76
CA THR A 103 8.48 -6.27 -9.40
C THR A 103 9.65 -7.02 -10.03
N ARG A 104 9.46 -8.22 -10.61
CA ARG A 104 10.51 -8.87 -11.41
C ARG A 104 10.95 -7.93 -12.52
N SER A 105 12.10 -7.27 -12.31
CA SER A 105 12.90 -6.76 -13.41
C SER A 105 13.48 -7.99 -14.11
N PRO A 106 13.16 -8.28 -15.38
CA PRO A 106 14.16 -8.92 -16.21
C PRO A 106 15.35 -7.95 -16.22
N ARG A 107 16.52 -8.46 -15.84
CA ARG A 107 17.78 -7.78 -16.13
C ARG A 107 17.97 -7.75 -17.63
#